data_AF-A0A4W5L5M4-F1
#
_entry.id   AF-A0A4W5L5M4-F1
#
_cell.length_a   1.000
_cell.length_b   1.000
_cell.length_c   1.000
_cell.angle_alpha   90.00
_cell.angle_beta   90.00
_cell.angle_gamma   90.00
#
_symmetry.space_group_name_H-M   'P 1'
#
loop_
_entity.id
_entity.type
_entity.pdbx_description
1 polymer ?
#
loop_
_entity_poly.entity_id
_entity_poly.type
_entity_poly.pdbx_seq_one_letter_code
_entity_poly.pdbx_strand_id
1 'polypeptide(L)'
;VITFLDAHCECTIGWLEPLLARIKLDRKTVVCPIIDVISDDTFEYMAGSDMTYGGFNWKLNFRWYPVPQREMDRRKGDRTLPVR
;
A
#
# COMPACT_ATOMS: atom_id res chain seq x y z
N VAL A 1 15.82 5.41 -9.42
CA VAL A 1 14.58 5.28 -8.64
C VAL A 1 14.85 5.83 -7.25
N ILE A 2 13.90 6.51 -6.63
CA ILE A 2 14.00 6.99 -5.24
C ILE A 2 12.90 6.27 -4.45
N THR A 3 13.24 5.77 -3.27
CA THR A 3 12.30 5.14 -2.34
C THR A 3 12.35 5.89 -1.01
N PHE A 4 11.20 6.37 -0.54
CA PHE A 4 11.08 7.08 0.74
C PHE A 4 10.50 6.12 1.79
N LEU A 5 11.11 6.08 2.97
CA LEU A 5 10.67 5.31 4.13
C LEU A 5 10.80 6.19 5.38
N ASP A 6 9.88 6.02 6.33
CA ASP A 6 10.01 6.66 7.64
C ASP A 6 11.07 5.96 8.48
N ALA A 7 11.61 6.66 9.48
CA ALA A 7 12.70 6.15 10.33
C ALA A 7 12.28 4.97 11.25
N HIS A 8 11.00 4.60 11.25
CA HIS A 8 10.40 3.59 12.10
C HIS A 8 9.58 2.58 11.28
N CYS A 9 10.07 2.21 10.09
CA CYS A 9 9.48 1.16 9.26
C CYS A 9 10.26 -0.16 9.35
N GLU A 10 9.56 -1.29 9.23
CA GLU A 10 10.16 -2.61 9.01
C GLU A 10 9.76 -3.15 7.64
N CYS A 11 10.74 -3.62 6.86
CA CYS A 11 10.52 -4.12 5.51
C CYS A 11 10.32 -5.64 5.52
N THR A 12 9.24 -6.12 4.89
CA THR A 12 8.98 -7.56 4.72
C THR A 12 9.73 -8.16 3.53
N ILE A 13 9.82 -9.49 3.49
CA ILE A 13 10.45 -10.21 2.39
C ILE A 13 9.69 -9.91 1.08
N GLY A 14 10.41 -9.46 0.05
CA GLY A 14 9.85 -9.21 -1.28
C GLY A 14 9.07 -7.89 -1.41
N TRP A 15 9.23 -6.95 -0.47
CA TRP A 15 8.50 -5.67 -0.49
C TRP A 15 8.85 -4.75 -1.67
N LEU A 16 10.05 -4.87 -2.24
CA LEU A 16 10.61 -3.88 -3.16
C LEU A 16 10.40 -4.23 -4.64
N GLU A 17 10.55 -5.50 -4.99
CA GLU A 17 10.51 -6.00 -6.36
C GLU A 17 9.18 -5.68 -7.08
N PRO A 18 8.00 -5.84 -6.46
CA PRO A 18 6.72 -5.48 -7.09
C PRO A 18 6.61 -3.98 -7.40
N LEU A 19 7.13 -3.13 -6.50
CA LEU A 19 7.12 -1.68 -6.66
C LEU A 19 8.01 -1.25 -7.83
N LEU A 20 9.23 -1.78 -7.89
CA LEU A 20 10.17 -1.50 -8.98
C LEU A 20 9.68 -2.05 -10.33
N ALA A 21 9.08 -3.24 -10.33
CA ALA A 21 8.49 -3.83 -11.53
C ALA A 21 7.42 -2.92 -12.13
N ARG A 22 6.60 -2.26 -11.29
CA ARG A 22 5.58 -1.33 -11.77
C ARG A 22 6.16 -0.04 -12.33
N ILE A 23 7.17 0.55 -11.70
CA ILE A 23 7.86 1.74 -12.20
C ILE A 23 8.56 1.44 -13.54
N LYS A 24 9.09 0.22 -13.71
CA LYS A 24 9.69 -0.23 -14.98
C LYS A 24 8.68 -0.23 -16.14
N LEU A 25 7.42 -0.57 -15.88
CA LEU A 25 6.37 -0.56 -16.89
C LEU A 25 5.95 0.85 -17.29
N ASP A 26 5.92 1.77 -16.33
CA ASP A 26 5.61 3.19 -16.59
C ASP A 26 6.31 4.10 -15.57
N ARG A 27 7.29 4.86 -16.07
CA ARG A 27 8.10 5.82 -15.29
C ARG A 27 7.30 6.99 -14.71
N LYS A 28 6.06 7.21 -15.14
CA LYS A 28 5.16 8.23 -14.57
C LYS A 28 4.34 7.69 -13.39
N THR A 29 4.36 6.37 -13.16
CA THR A 29 3.63 5.76 -12.04
C THR A 29 4.40 5.97 -10.73
N VAL A 30 3.71 6.53 -9.73
CA VAL A 30 4.15 6.53 -8.32
C VAL A 30 3.45 5.38 -7.60
N VAL A 31 4.19 4.61 -6.81
CA VAL A 31 3.69 3.40 -6.14
C VAL A 31 3.90 3.48 -4.64
N CYS A 32 3.02 2.82 -3.89
CA CYS A 32 3.06 2.71 -2.43
C CYS A 32 2.78 1.25 -2.05
N PRO A 33 3.51 0.66 -1.08
CA PRO A 33 3.18 -0.67 -0.56
C PRO A 33 1.89 -0.64 0.27
N ILE A 34 1.36 -1.83 0.60
CA ILE A 34 0.44 -1.95 1.73
C ILE A 34 1.24 -1.64 2.99
N ILE A 35 0.69 -0.78 3.85
CA ILE A 35 1.34 -0.37 5.09
C ILE A 35 0.75 -1.22 6.21
N ASP A 36 1.54 -2.17 6.68
CA ASP A 36 1.23 -2.98 7.85
C ASP A 36 1.47 -2.15 9.13
N VAL A 37 0.82 -2.53 10.22
CA VAL A 37 0.85 -1.78 11.48
C VAL A 37 1.83 -2.43 12.44
N ILE A 38 2.69 -1.63 13.06
CA ILE A 38 3.48 -2.02 14.22
C ILE A 38 2.90 -1.28 15.41
N SER A 39 2.43 -2.02 16.42
CA SER A 39 1.88 -1.43 17.65
C SER A 39 2.91 -0.56 18.36
N ASP A 40 2.54 0.66 18.72
CA ASP A 40 3.42 1.60 19.44
C ASP A 40 3.63 1.22 20.90
N ASP A 41 2.69 0.46 21.49
CA ASP A 41 2.78 -0.03 22.87
C ASP A 41 3.59 -1.33 22.99
N THR A 42 3.41 -2.26 22.04
CA THR A 42 3.91 -3.65 22.16
C THR A 42 4.93 -4.05 21.10
N PHE A 43 5.14 -3.23 20.07
CA PHE A 43 5.91 -3.59 18.86
C PHE A 43 5.39 -4.83 18.13
N GLU A 44 4.14 -5.25 18.40
CA GLU A 44 3.53 -6.36 17.69
C GLU A 44 3.27 -5.98 16.22
N TYR A 45 3.70 -6.85 15.32
CA TYR A 45 3.46 -6.74 13.88
C TYR A 45 2.05 -7.22 13.53
N MET A 46 1.26 -6.35 12.93
CA MET A 46 -0.11 -6.62 12.49
C MET A 46 -0.22 -6.39 10.98
N ALA A 47 -0.54 -7.45 10.25
CA ALA A 47 -0.72 -7.36 8.81
C ALA A 47 -1.85 -6.37 8.46
N GLY A 48 -1.55 -5.41 7.58
CA GLY A 48 -2.46 -4.40 7.09
C GLY A 48 -3.50 -4.99 6.14
N SER A 49 -4.62 -4.28 6.00
CA SER A 49 -5.72 -4.70 5.13
C SER A 49 -5.49 -4.26 3.69
N ASP A 50 -5.52 -5.21 2.75
CA ASP A 50 -5.53 -4.93 1.31
C ASP A 50 -6.91 -4.51 0.76
N MET A 51 -7.89 -4.39 1.67
CA MET A 51 -9.27 -3.98 1.40
C MET A 51 -9.47 -2.47 1.56
N THR A 52 -8.42 -1.69 1.78
CA THR A 52 -8.50 -0.23 1.91
C THR A 52 -7.57 0.49 0.95
N TYR A 53 -7.93 1.71 0.59
CA TYR A 53 -7.09 2.63 -0.19
C TYR A 53 -7.13 4.04 0.42
N GLY A 54 -6.08 4.82 0.17
CA GLY A 54 -5.94 6.17 0.68
C GLY A 54 -6.79 7.19 -0.10
N GLY A 55 -7.44 8.09 0.63
CA GLY A 55 -8.13 9.26 0.09
C GLY A 55 -8.12 10.41 1.09
N PHE A 56 -8.88 11.46 0.83
CA PHE A 56 -9.02 12.60 1.75
C PHE A 56 -10.47 13.04 1.88
N ASN A 57 -10.83 13.56 3.05
CA ASN A 57 -12.13 14.18 3.26
C ASN A 57 -12.11 15.67 2.87
N TRP A 58 -13.26 16.35 2.93
CA TRP A 58 -13.37 17.78 2.61
C TRP A 58 -12.55 18.73 3.51
N LYS A 59 -12.01 18.24 4.62
CA LYS A 59 -11.07 18.97 5.47
C LYS A 59 -9.60 18.70 5.09
N LEU A 60 -9.37 18.00 3.97
CA LEU A 60 -8.05 17.58 3.47
C LEU A 60 -7.29 16.63 4.41
N ASN A 61 -7.99 15.97 5.33
CA ASN A 61 -7.38 14.94 6.17
C ASN A 61 -7.33 13.61 5.40
N PHE A 62 -6.15 12.98 5.38
CA PHE A 62 -5.99 11.63 4.87
C PHE A 62 -6.89 10.65 5.64
N ARG A 63 -7.52 9.72 4.91
CA ARG A 63 -8.33 8.64 5.45
C ARG A 63 -8.22 7.38 4.60
N TRP A 64 -8.43 6.23 5.23
CA TRP A 64 -8.60 4.95 4.57
C TRP A 64 -10.06 4.74 4.18
N TYR A 65 -10.30 4.36 2.92
CA TYR A 65 -11.61 4.04 2.37
C TYR A 65 -11.64 2.59 1.90
N PRO A 66 -12.78 1.89 1.98
CA PRO A 66 -12.88 0.51 1.51
C PRO A 66 -12.74 0.43 -0.01
N VAL A 67 -11.96 -0.54 -0.49
CA VAL A 67 -11.79 -0.82 -1.91
C VAL A 67 -13.15 -1.19 -2.53
N PRO A 68 -13.57 -0.54 -3.64
CA PRO A 68 -14.84 -0.85 -4.29
C PRO A 68 -14.89 -2.29 -4.81
N GLN A 69 -16.08 -2.91 -4.81
CA GLN A 69 -16.27 -4.30 -5.27
C GLN A 69 -15.71 -4.54 -6.69
N ARG A 70 -15.83 -3.56 -7.60
CA ARG A 70 -15.27 -3.65 -8.97
C ARG A 70 -13.77 -3.98 -8.98
N GLU A 71 -13.01 -3.44 -8.03
CA GLU A 71 -11.57 -3.65 -7.94
C GLU A 71 -11.24 -5.00 -7.29
N MET A 72 -12.05 -5.43 -6.33
CA MET A 72 -11.96 -6.77 -5.76
C MET A 72 -12.15 -7.84 -6.85
N ASP A 73 -13.19 -7.69 -7.66
CA ASP A 73 -13.51 -8.60 -8.76
C ASP A 73 -12.43 -8.60 -9.85
N ARG A 74 -11.83 -7.43 -10.13
CA ARG A 74 -10.73 -7.29 -11.10
C ARG A 74 -9.44 -7.95 -10.60
N ARG A 75 -9.11 -7.81 -9.32
CA ARG A 75 -7.87 -8.34 -8.73
C ARG A 75 -7.95 -9.85 -8.48
N LYS A 76 -9.14 -10.40 -8.22
CA LYS A 76 -9.33 -11.84 -7.93
C LYS A 76 -8.39 -12.39 -6.85
N GLY A 77 -8.08 -11.57 -5.84
CA GLY A 77 -7.15 -11.92 -4.76
C GLY A 77 -5.65 -11.75 -5.09
N ASP A 78 -5.29 -11.31 -6.29
CA ASP A 78 -3.89 -10.98 -6.62
C ASP A 78 -3.46 -9.67 -5.93
N ARG A 79 -2.65 -9.82 -4.88
CA ARG A 79 -2.13 -8.72 -4.06
C ARG A 79 -1.07 -7.89 -4.79
N THR A 80 -0.45 -8.42 -5.86
CA THR A 80 0.57 -7.71 -6.63
C THR A 80 -0.02 -6.67 -7.60
N LEU A 81 -1.31 -6.79 -7.91
CA LEU A 81 -2.02 -5.82 -8.75
C LEU A 81 -2.36 -4.56 -7.94
N PRO A 82 -2.14 -3.35 -8.50
CA PRO A 82 -2.50 -2.10 -7.84
C PRO A 82 -4.02 -1.93 -7.79
N VAL A 83 -4.52 -1.22 -6.79
CA VAL A 83 -5.91 -0.73 -6.71
C VAL A 83 -6.08 0.46 -7.66
N ARG A 84 -7.19 0.52 -8.42
CA ARG A 84 -7.49 1.59 -9.40
C ARG A 84 -8.84 2.27 -9.18
#